data_AF-A0A4Y8CKX7-F1
#
_entry.id   AF-A0A4Y8CKX7-F1
#
_cell.length_a   1.000
_cell.length_b   1.000
_cell.length_c   1.000
_cell.angle_alpha   90.00
_cell.angle_beta   90.00
_cell.angle_gamma   90.00
#
_symmetry.space_group_name_H-M   'P 1'
#
loop_
_entity.id
_entity.type
_entity.pdbx_description
1 polymer ?
#
loop_
_entity_poly.entity_id
_entity_poly.type
_entity_poly.pdbx_seq_one_letter_code
_entity_poly.pdbx_strand_id
1 'polypeptide(L)'
;MSDKTHQQIVLILQATPYYSELEQIEKDHQAIIQPILHQTSELLRTFQKETRAGNTNGAQECQYTLDQNVKIIVDTYQRNKREWSKVMARLGEDIGGLLGETLTEVAKGMDKRETSAAGSDMNLQRVLIQVARKMHSE
;
A
#
# COMPACT_ATOMS: atom_id res chain seq x y z
N MET A 1 -10.93 14.69 20.45
CA MET A 1 -11.59 13.40 20.77
C MET A 1 -11.27 12.29 19.78
N SER A 2 -10.95 12.60 18.51
CA SER A 2 -10.46 11.64 17.49
C SER A 2 -9.38 10.65 17.97
N ASP A 3 -8.45 11.08 18.83
CA ASP A 3 -7.37 10.20 19.33
C ASP A 3 -7.87 9.05 20.22
N LYS A 4 -8.94 9.25 21.00
CA LYS A 4 -9.46 8.20 21.89
C LYS A 4 -10.12 7.07 21.10
N THR A 5 -10.90 7.42 20.07
CA THR A 5 -11.53 6.43 19.18
C THR A 5 -10.49 5.66 18.38
N HIS A 6 -9.48 6.35 17.84
CA HIS A 6 -8.36 5.68 17.17
C HIS A 6 -7.63 4.69 18.09
N GLN A 7 -7.29 5.10 19.32
CA GLN A 7 -6.65 4.22 20.31
C GLN A 7 -7.49 2.98 20.65
N GLN A 8 -8.82 3.15 20.81
CA GLN A 8 -9.72 2.03 21.09
C GLN A 8 -9.78 1.05 19.92
N ILE A 9 -9.88 1.54 18.68
CA ILE A 9 -9.86 0.71 17.47
C ILE A 9 -8.55 -0.07 17.39
N VAL A 10 -7.41 0.60 17.60
CA VAL A 10 -6.09 -0.06 17.59
C VAL A 10 -6.02 -1.18 18.64
N LEU A 11 -6.49 -0.94 19.87
CA LEU A 11 -6.48 -1.96 20.93
C LEU A 11 -7.34 -3.18 20.58
N ILE A 12 -8.53 -2.96 20.01
CA ILE A 12 -9.41 -4.04 19.56
C ILE A 12 -8.69 -4.87 18.49
N LEU A 13 -8.05 -4.20 17.54
CA LEU A 13 -7.38 -4.86 16.43
C LEU A 13 -6.12 -5.62 16.87
N GLN A 14 -5.31 -5.06 17.76
CA GLN A 14 -4.12 -5.72 18.30
C GLN A 14 -4.42 -7.01 19.06
N ALA A 15 -5.66 -7.17 19.56
CA ALA A 15 -6.11 -8.42 20.16
C ALA A 15 -6.44 -9.51 19.12
N THR A 16 -6.43 -9.19 17.82
CA THR A 16 -6.72 -10.13 16.73
C THR A 16 -5.43 -10.58 16.03
N PRO A 17 -5.38 -11.81 15.50
CA PRO A 17 -4.25 -12.27 14.69
C PRO A 17 -4.12 -11.53 13.36
N TYR A 18 -5.18 -10.87 12.90
CA TYR A 18 -5.20 -10.14 11.62
C TYR A 18 -4.36 -8.86 11.64
N TYR A 19 -4.19 -8.24 12.81
CA TYR A 19 -3.40 -7.01 12.93
C TYR A 19 -1.93 -7.25 12.57
N SER A 20 -1.33 -8.32 13.11
CA SER A 20 0.06 -8.69 12.79
C SER A 20 0.20 -9.22 11.36
N GLU A 21 -0.81 -9.93 10.83
CA GLU A 21 -0.83 -10.36 9.42
C GLU A 21 -0.84 -9.16 8.46
N LEU A 22 -1.65 -8.13 8.74
CA LEU A 22 -1.69 -6.88 7.97
C LEU A 22 -0.38 -6.09 8.07
N GLU A 23 0.17 -5.91 9.28
CA GLU A 23 1.48 -5.26 9.46
C GLU A 23 2.60 -5.97 8.68
N GLN A 24 2.57 -7.31 8.66
CA GLN A 24 3.55 -8.09 7.93
C GLN A 24 3.42 -7.91 6.42
N ILE A 25 2.19 -7.90 5.87
CA ILE A 25 1.95 -7.63 4.45
C ILE A 25 2.45 -6.23 4.06
N GLU A 26 2.16 -5.21 4.88
CA GLU A 26 2.66 -3.84 4.67
C GLU A 26 4.19 -3.82 4.64
N LYS A 27 4.83 -4.44 5.64
CA LYS A 27 6.29 -4.50 5.77
C LYS A 27 6.95 -5.21 4.61
N ASP A 28 6.41 -6.36 4.19
CA ASP A 28 6.94 -7.13 3.06
C ASP A 28 6.78 -6.36 1.75
N HIS A 29 5.64 -5.69 1.56
CA HIS A 29 5.45 -4.81 0.41
C HIS A 29 6.50 -3.70 0.36
N GLN A 30 6.72 -2.99 1.47
CA GLN A 30 7.72 -1.93 1.54
C GLN A 30 9.14 -2.45 1.33
N ALA A 31 9.50 -3.59 1.93
CA ALA A 31 10.83 -4.19 1.81
C ALA A 31 11.17 -4.57 0.36
N ILE A 32 10.19 -5.00 -0.43
CA ILE A 32 10.38 -5.37 -1.85
C ILE A 32 10.38 -4.12 -2.74
N ILE A 33 9.44 -3.20 -2.54
CA ILE A 33 9.23 -2.08 -3.45
C ILE A 33 10.24 -0.95 -3.26
N GLN A 34 10.66 -0.63 -2.03
CA GLN A 34 11.54 0.52 -1.77
C GLN A 34 12.89 0.44 -2.51
N PRO A 35 13.61 -0.70 -2.52
CA PRO A 35 14.84 -0.83 -3.30
C PRO A 35 14.61 -0.64 -4.81
N ILE A 36 13.51 -1.17 -5.34
CA ILE A 36 13.20 -1.10 -6.77
C ILE A 36 12.82 0.33 -7.17
N LEU A 37 12.07 1.06 -6.34
CA LEU A 37 11.78 2.48 -6.56
C LEU A 37 13.07 3.31 -6.55
N HIS A 38 13.97 3.04 -5.60
CA HIS A 38 15.27 3.72 -5.55
C HIS A 38 16.08 3.45 -6.82
N GLN A 39 16.20 2.18 -7.23
CA GLN A 39 16.89 1.79 -8.47
C GLN A 39 16.25 2.43 -9.71
N THR A 40 14.92 2.47 -9.77
CA THR A 40 14.16 3.07 -10.88
C THR A 40 14.43 4.56 -10.98
N SER A 41 14.47 5.27 -9.84
CA SER A 41 14.83 6.69 -9.81
C SER A 41 16.24 6.95 -10.35
N GLU A 42 17.23 6.15 -9.95
CA GLU A 42 18.60 6.28 -10.47
C GLU A 42 18.68 5.93 -11.96
N LEU A 43 18.01 4.87 -12.41
CA LEU A 43 17.94 4.48 -13.83
C LEU A 43 17.28 5.56 -14.70
N LEU A 44 16.23 6.23 -14.22
CA LEU A 44 15.61 7.34 -14.95
C LEU A 44 16.59 8.50 -15.15
N ARG A 45 17.43 8.81 -14.15
CA ARG A 45 18.47 9.83 -14.29
C ARG A 45 19.53 9.42 -15.31
N THR A 46 19.94 8.16 -15.31
CA THR A 46 20.89 7.62 -16.30
C THR A 46 20.30 7.63 -17.70
N PHE A 47 19.07 7.14 -17.87
CA PHE A 47 18.34 7.17 -19.14
C PHE A 47 18.28 8.58 -19.74
N GLN A 48 17.99 9.60 -18.92
CA GLN A 48 17.97 10.99 -19.36
C GLN A 48 19.35 11.48 -19.81
N LYS A 49 20.44 11.08 -19.13
CA LYS A 49 21.82 11.42 -19.53
C LYS A 49 22.18 10.78 -20.86
N GLU A 50 21.92 9.48 -21.02
CA GLU A 50 22.21 8.73 -22.26
C GLU A 50 21.43 9.29 -23.45
N THR A 51 20.14 9.61 -23.24
CA THR A 51 19.29 10.22 -24.27
C THR A 51 19.83 11.58 -24.72
N ARG A 52 20.26 12.43 -23.78
CA ARG A 52 20.86 13.75 -24.08
C ARG A 52 22.20 13.64 -24.79
N ALA A 53 22.96 12.58 -24.50
CA ALA A 53 24.23 12.28 -25.15
C ALA A 53 24.07 11.66 -26.55
N GLY A 54 22.85 11.32 -26.96
CA GLY A 54 22.59 10.61 -28.21
C GLY A 54 23.06 9.15 -28.20
N ASN A 55 23.35 8.57 -27.02
CA ASN A 55 23.72 7.18 -26.88
C ASN A 55 22.47 6.29 -26.87
N THR A 56 22.05 5.87 -28.06
CA THR A 56 20.85 5.05 -28.24
C THR A 56 20.94 3.70 -27.54
N ASN A 57 22.12 3.06 -27.55
CA ASN A 57 22.31 1.75 -26.93
C ASN A 57 22.17 1.83 -25.40
N GLY A 58 22.84 2.80 -24.78
CA GLY A 58 22.74 3.03 -23.33
C GLY A 58 21.32 3.41 -22.90
N ALA A 59 20.61 4.22 -23.70
CA ALA A 59 19.22 4.56 -23.44
C ALA A 59 18.30 3.32 -23.53
N GLN A 60 18.52 2.44 -24.52
CA GLN A 60 17.75 1.21 -24.70
C GLN A 60 17.94 0.22 -23.54
N GLU A 61 19.17 0.04 -23.05
CA GLU A 61 19.46 -0.81 -21.89
C GLU A 61 18.79 -0.29 -20.61
N CYS A 62 18.83 1.03 -20.40
CA CYS A 62 18.11 1.66 -19.30
C CYS A 62 16.59 1.45 -19.42
N GLN A 63 16.03 1.64 -20.62
CA GLN A 63 14.60 1.44 -20.87
C GLN A 63 14.17 0.01 -20.56
N TYR A 64 14.91 -1.00 -21.04
CA TYR A 64 14.62 -2.40 -20.75
C TYR A 64 14.57 -2.67 -19.25
N THR A 65 15.52 -2.12 -18.49
CA THR A 65 15.57 -2.30 -17.03
C THR A 65 14.44 -1.57 -16.33
N LEU A 66 14.08 -0.36 -16.78
CA LEU A 66 12.93 0.38 -16.28
C LEU A 66 11.62 -0.40 -16.48
N ASP A 67 11.42 -1.00 -17.65
CA ASP A 67 10.23 -1.81 -17.94
C ASP A 67 10.14 -3.03 -17.01
N GLN A 68 11.27 -3.71 -16.75
CA GLN A 68 11.32 -4.81 -15.78
C GLN A 68 10.99 -4.33 -14.36
N ASN A 69 11.53 -3.18 -13.94
CA ASN A 69 11.25 -2.63 -12.62
C ASN A 69 9.77 -2.28 -12.46
N VAL A 70 9.16 -1.62 -13.47
CA VAL A 70 7.73 -1.31 -13.48
C VAL A 70 6.90 -2.58 -13.37
N LYS A 71 7.26 -3.62 -14.13
CA LYS A 71 6.58 -4.92 -14.04
C LYS A 71 6.65 -5.50 -12.63
N ILE A 72 7.83 -5.54 -12.02
CA ILE A 72 7.98 -6.07 -10.65
C ILE A 72 7.17 -5.25 -9.64
N ILE A 73 7.15 -3.92 -9.76
CA ILE A 73 6.36 -3.04 -8.90
C ILE A 73 4.86 -3.37 -9.01
N VAL A 74 4.35 -3.46 -10.24
CA VAL A 74 2.93 -3.75 -10.50
C VAL A 74 2.55 -5.14 -10.01
N ASP A 75 3.33 -6.16 -10.35
CA ASP A 75 3.05 -7.56 -9.99
C ASP A 75 3.07 -7.74 -8.46
N THR A 76 4.04 -7.14 -7.77
CA THR A 76 4.16 -7.19 -6.31
C THR A 76 3.01 -6.44 -5.64
N TYR A 77 2.64 -5.26 -6.16
CA TYR A 77 1.50 -4.51 -5.65
C TYR A 77 0.21 -5.30 -5.76
N GLN A 78 -0.09 -5.85 -6.96
CA GLN A 78 -1.32 -6.62 -7.18
C GLN A 78 -1.41 -7.85 -6.27
N ARG A 79 -0.30 -8.59 -6.12
CA ARG A 79 -0.23 -9.76 -5.24
C ARG A 79 -0.51 -9.38 -3.79
N ASN A 80 0.24 -8.41 -3.26
CA ASN A 80 0.12 -8.04 -1.84
C ASN A 80 -1.23 -7.38 -1.55
N LYS A 81 -1.76 -6.60 -2.49
CA LYS A 81 -3.08 -5.98 -2.37
C LYS A 81 -4.20 -7.00 -2.30
N ARG A 82 -4.10 -8.09 -3.07
CA ARG A 82 -5.06 -9.19 -3.01
C ARG A 82 -5.06 -9.84 -1.64
N GLU A 83 -3.89 -10.12 -1.08
CA GLU A 83 -3.78 -10.71 0.26
C GLU A 83 -4.28 -9.73 1.34
N TRP A 84 -3.85 -8.48 1.29
CA TRP A 84 -4.33 -7.40 2.16
C TRP A 84 -5.87 -7.32 2.19
N SER A 85 -6.49 -7.32 1.01
CA SER A 85 -7.95 -7.21 0.89
C SER A 85 -8.68 -8.42 1.49
N LYS A 86 -8.12 -9.63 1.37
CA LYS A 86 -8.68 -10.83 2.00
C LYS A 86 -8.59 -10.76 3.53
N VAL A 87 -7.46 -10.30 4.06
CA VAL A 87 -7.28 -10.17 5.52
C VAL A 87 -8.20 -9.09 6.08
N MET A 88 -8.30 -7.95 5.40
CA MET A 88 -9.23 -6.87 5.79
C MET A 88 -10.71 -7.31 5.77
N ALA A 89 -11.12 -8.11 4.78
CA ALA A 89 -12.48 -8.64 4.73
C ALA A 89 -12.78 -9.58 5.91
N ARG A 90 -11.87 -10.55 6.18
CA ARG A 90 -12.00 -11.46 7.33
C ARG A 90 -12.02 -10.71 8.66
N LEU A 91 -11.15 -9.70 8.80
CA LEU A 91 -11.12 -8.84 9.97
C LEU A 91 -12.45 -8.09 10.17
N GLY A 92 -13.00 -7.52 9.09
CA GLY A 92 -14.29 -6.84 9.13
C GLY A 92 -15.43 -7.77 9.54
N GLU A 93 -15.45 -8.99 8.99
CA GLU A 93 -16.45 -10.02 9.33
C GLU A 93 -16.34 -10.46 10.81
N ASP A 94 -15.13 -10.72 11.30
CA ASP A 94 -14.90 -11.21 12.67
C ASP A 94 -15.16 -10.14 13.75
N ILE A 95 -14.85 -8.87 13.45
CA ILE A 95 -15.22 -7.76 14.35
C ILE A 95 -16.73 -7.54 14.33
N GLY A 96 -17.34 -7.60 13.15
CA GLY A 96 -18.76 -7.38 12.95
C GLY A 96 -19.24 -5.98 13.34
N GLY A 97 -20.56 -5.78 13.26
CA GLY A 97 -21.23 -4.51 13.58
C GLY A 97 -20.68 -3.31 12.80
N LEU A 98 -20.91 -2.12 13.34
CA LEU A 98 -20.54 -0.85 12.69
C LEU A 98 -19.04 -0.74 12.41
N LEU A 99 -18.19 -1.21 13.35
CA LEU A 99 -16.74 -1.14 13.19
C LEU A 99 -16.26 -2.04 12.05
N GLY A 100 -16.76 -3.28 11.96
CA GLY A 100 -16.41 -4.22 10.90
C GLY A 100 -16.85 -3.74 9.51
N GLU A 101 -18.06 -3.19 9.41
CA GLU A 101 -18.57 -2.57 8.19
C GLU A 101 -17.69 -1.38 7.77
N THR A 102 -17.38 -0.49 8.72
CA THR A 102 -16.55 0.71 8.47
C THR A 102 -15.14 0.33 8.01
N LEU A 103 -14.51 -0.68 8.64
CA LEU A 103 -13.19 -1.20 8.24
C LEU A 103 -13.19 -1.64 6.78
N THR A 104 -14.18 -2.47 6.41
CA THR A 104 -14.30 -3.01 5.06
C THR A 104 -14.55 -1.91 4.02
N GLU A 105 -15.41 -0.95 4.35
CA GLU A 105 -15.72 0.17 3.46
C GLU A 105 -14.54 1.12 3.27
N VAL A 106 -13.82 1.46 4.34
CA VAL A 106 -12.64 2.32 4.26
C VAL A 106 -11.54 1.64 3.45
N ALA A 107 -11.27 0.34 3.69
CA ALA A 107 -10.28 -0.41 2.93
C ALA A 107 -10.60 -0.44 1.42
N LYS A 108 -11.87 -0.67 1.05
CA LYS A 108 -12.34 -0.61 -0.35
C LYS A 108 -12.30 0.82 -0.92
N GLY A 109 -12.62 1.82 -0.10
CA GLY A 109 -12.65 3.24 -0.50
C GLY A 109 -11.25 3.80 -0.75
N MET A 110 -10.24 3.32 -0.03
CA MET A 110 -8.84 3.67 -0.29
C MET A 110 -8.33 3.14 -1.63
N ASP A 111 -8.91 2.03 -2.12
CA ASP A 111 -8.60 1.44 -3.43
C ASP A 111 -9.08 2.32 -4.60
N LYS A 112 -10.23 2.98 -4.43
CA LYS A 112 -10.86 3.83 -5.46
C LYS A 112 -10.25 5.23 -5.56
N ARG A 113 -9.48 5.67 -4.56
CA ARG A 113 -8.76 6.95 -4.62
C ARG A 113 -7.46 6.72 -5.40
N GLU A 114 -7.56 6.77 -6.73
CA GLU A 114 -6.49 6.61 -7.73
C GLU A 114 -5.25 7.53 -7.53
N THR A 115 -5.29 8.45 -6.56
CA THR A 115 -4.20 9.36 -6.19
C THR A 115 -3.33 8.86 -5.04
N SER A 116 -3.55 7.65 -4.53
CA SER A 116 -2.66 7.03 -3.55
C SER A 116 -1.34 6.65 -4.23
N ALA A 117 -0.23 7.28 -3.81
CA ALA A 117 1.11 6.79 -4.14
C ALA A 117 1.17 5.27 -3.92
N ALA A 118 1.81 4.54 -4.83
CA ALA A 118 1.86 3.07 -4.82
C ALA A 118 2.13 2.54 -3.40
N GLY A 119 1.16 1.81 -2.82
CA GLY A 119 1.25 1.19 -1.51
C GLY A 119 0.64 1.98 -0.33
N SER A 120 0.15 3.21 -0.50
CA SER A 120 -0.43 3.96 0.64
C SER A 120 -1.82 3.45 1.10
N ASP A 121 -2.44 2.63 0.28
CA ASP A 121 -3.71 1.92 0.51
C ASP A 121 -3.52 0.57 1.23
N MET A 122 -2.28 0.07 1.32
CA MET A 122 -1.85 -1.03 2.19
C MET A 122 -1.07 -0.51 3.41
N ASN A 123 -1.48 0.65 3.94
CA ASN A 123 -0.93 1.20 5.16
C ASN A 123 -1.96 1.09 6.28
N LEU A 124 -1.70 0.23 7.27
CA LEU A 124 -2.68 -0.11 8.29
C LEU A 124 -3.06 1.13 9.10
N GLN A 125 -2.05 1.87 9.56
CA GLN A 125 -2.26 3.06 10.37
C GLN A 125 -3.14 4.10 9.67
N ARG A 126 -2.93 4.31 8.36
CA ARG A 126 -3.74 5.23 7.55
C ARG A 126 -5.18 4.74 7.42
N VAL A 127 -5.40 3.45 7.20
CA VAL A 127 -6.74 2.85 7.22
C VAL A 127 -7.42 3.13 8.56
N LEU A 128 -6.75 2.85 9.68
CA LEU A 128 -7.31 3.04 11.02
C LEU A 128 -7.65 4.49 11.32
N ILE A 129 -6.81 5.43 10.90
CA ILE A 129 -7.11 6.87 11.00
C ILE A 129 -8.38 7.22 10.21
N GLN A 130 -8.56 6.68 9.01
CA GLN A 130 -9.76 6.94 8.21
C GLN A 130 -11.02 6.29 8.81
N VAL A 131 -10.90 5.08 9.37
CA VAL A 131 -11.99 4.42 10.11
C VAL A 131 -12.39 5.27 11.31
N ALA A 132 -11.43 5.71 12.13
CA ALA A 132 -11.70 6.55 13.29
C ALA A 132 -12.39 7.87 12.92
N ARG A 133 -12.00 8.48 11.80
CA ARG A 133 -12.66 9.68 11.26
C ARG A 133 -14.09 9.41 10.82
N LYS A 134 -14.32 8.30 10.11
CA LYS A 134 -15.65 7.93 9.62
C LYS A 134 -16.61 7.60 10.77
N MET A 135 -16.15 6.84 11.75
CA MET A 135 -16.92 6.56 12.97
C MET A 135 -17.20 7.79 13.85
N HIS A 136 -16.48 8.90 13.64
CA HIS A 136 -16.77 10.18 14.31
C HIS A 136 -17.79 11.05 13.56
N SER A 137 -17.98 10.79 12.27
CA SER A 137 -18.90 11.54 11.40
C SER A 137 -20.28 10.88 11.26
N GLU A 138 -20.42 9.65 11.73
CA GLU A 138 -21.67 8.89 11.87
C GLU A 138 -22.26 9.10 13.28
#